data_AF-S4RQQ9-F1
#
_entry.id   AF-S4RQQ9-F1
#
_cell.length_a   1.000
_cell.length_b   1.000
_cell.length_c   1.000
_cell.angle_alpha   90.00
_cell.angle_beta   90.00
_cell.angle_gamma   90.00
#
_symmetry.space_group_name_H-M   'P 1'
#
loop_
_entity.id
_entity.type
_entity.pdbx_description
1 polymer ?
#
loop_
_entity_poly.entity_id
_entity_poly.type
_entity_poly.pdbx_seq_one_letter_code
_entity_poly.pdbx_strand_id
1 'polypeptide(L)' 'MASSRGEVVTLQLGHYAGFVGAHWWNSQISIKGRASSNDPPPKEEVNSDVLFREGVTLQGEPTYTPRLVLMDLKGS' A
#
# COMPACT_ATOMS: atom_id res chain seq x y z
N MET A 1 -7.69 -17.68 11.87
CA MET A 1 -7.27 -16.83 13.00
C MET A 1 -6.73 -15.53 12.42
N ALA A 2 -7.51 -14.45 12.45
CA ALA A 2 -7.02 -13.13 12.08
C ALA A 2 -6.04 -12.70 13.19
N SER A 3 -4.74 -12.71 12.89
CA SER A 3 -3.76 -12.04 13.74
C SER A 3 -4.24 -10.60 13.90
N SER A 4 -4.35 -10.09 15.13
CA SER A 4 -4.70 -8.70 15.41
C SER A 4 -3.58 -7.79 14.92
N ARG A 5 -3.45 -7.65 13.60
CA ARG A 5 -2.44 -6.84 12.95
C ARG A 5 -2.99 -5.43 12.89
N GLY A 6 -2.31 -4.50 13.55
CA GLY A 6 -2.74 -3.11 13.58
C GLY A 6 -2.89 -2.57 12.16
N GLU A 7 -3.93 -1.78 11.92
CA GLU A 7 -4.09 -1.05 10.67
C GLU A 7 -3.34 0.29 10.77
N VAL A 8 -2.61 0.65 9.72
CA VAL A 8 -1.88 1.93 9.65
C VAL A 8 -2.54 2.83 8.63
N VAL A 9 -2.81 4.08 9.01
CA VAL A 9 -3.25 5.14 8.10
C VAL A 9 -2.07 6.07 7.85
N THR A 10 -1.68 6.20 6.58
CA THR A 10 -0.60 7.08 6.15
C THR A 10 -1.18 8.45 5.78
N LEU A 11 -0.59 9.51 6.31
CA LEU A 11 -0.93 10.90 5.96
C LEU A 11 0.23 11.52 5.17
N GLN A 12 -0.03 11.96 3.94
CA GLN A 12 0.94 12.67 3.09
C GLN A 12 0.46 14.10 2.89
N LEU A 13 1.07 15.04 3.60
CA LEU A 13 0.66 16.44 3.64
C LEU A 13 1.75 17.32 3.03
N GLY A 14 1.46 17.93 1.88
CA GLY A 14 2.34 18.85 1.15
C GLY A 14 3.16 18.19 0.02
N HIS A 15 3.69 19.05 -0.87
CA HIS A 15 4.43 18.67 -2.09
C HIS A 15 5.48 17.58 -1.87
N TYR A 16 6.41 17.84 -0.94
CA TYR A 16 7.56 16.98 -0.72
C TYR A 16 7.14 15.60 -0.18
N ALA A 17 6.18 15.59 0.75
CA ALA A 17 5.60 14.36 1.28
C ALA A 17 4.86 13.56 0.19
N GLY A 18 4.16 14.25 -0.72
CA GLY A 18 3.55 13.64 -1.90
C GLY A 18 4.58 13.00 -2.85
N PHE A 19 5.67 13.72 -3.14
CA PHE A 19 6.75 13.21 -4.01
C PHE A 19 7.41 11.95 -3.44
N VAL A 20 7.91 12.01 -2.20
CA VAL A 20 8.52 10.84 -1.53
C VAL A 20 7.49 9.73 -1.35
N GLY A 21 6.27 10.11 -1.02
CA GLY A 21 5.13 9.22 -0.83
C GLY A 21 4.78 8.39 -2.05
N ALA A 22 4.81 8.98 -3.24
CA ALA A 22 4.56 8.28 -4.50
C ALA A 22 5.58 7.16 -4.73
N HIS A 23 6.87 7.45 -4.49
CA HIS A 23 7.93 6.44 -4.59
C HIS A 23 7.73 5.30 -3.61
N TRP A 24 7.44 5.63 -2.34
CA TRP A 24 7.15 4.63 -1.31
C TRP A 24 6.00 3.69 -1.71
N TRP A 25 4.84 4.24 -2.12
CA TRP A 25 3.68 3.43 -2.48
C TRP A 25 3.91 2.58 -3.73
N ASN A 26 4.63 3.09 -4.72
CA ASN A 26 5.01 2.31 -5.90
C ASN A 26 5.88 1.11 -5.51
N SER A 27 6.82 1.28 -4.59
CA SER A 27 7.61 0.17 -4.05
C SER A 27 6.74 -0.85 -3.32
N GLN A 28 5.79 -0.42 -2.49
CA GLN A 28 4.86 -1.31 -1.77
C GLN A 28 4.00 -2.14 -2.72
N ILE A 29 3.46 -1.54 -3.78
CA ILE A 29 2.67 -2.25 -4.80
C ILE A 29 3.54 -3.26 -5.56
N SER A 30 4.80 -2.91 -5.86
CA SER A 30 5.72 -3.83 -6.55
C SER A 30 6.05 -5.08 -5.73
N ILE A 31 6.17 -4.94 -4.40
CA ILE A 31 6.39 -6.05 -3.48
C ILE A 31 5.17 -6.98 -3.48
N LYS A 32 3.96 -6.41 -3.33
CA LYS A 32 2.71 -7.19 -3.38
C LYS A 32 2.45 -7.85 -4.73
N GLY A 33 2.77 -7.18 -5.85
CA GLY A 33 2.64 -7.74 -7.18
C GLY A 33 3.55 -8.96 -7.41
N ARG A 34 4.77 -8.94 -6.85
CA ARG A 34 5.69 -10.10 -6.87
C ARG A 34 5.24 -11.23 -5.95
N ALA A 35 4.59 -10.94 -4.83
CA ALA A 35 4.01 -11.99 -3.98
C ALA A 35 2.88 -12.77 -4.68
N SER A 36 2.31 -12.23 -5.77
CA SER A 36 1.31 -12.91 -6.61
C SER A 36 1.90 -13.70 -7.78
N SER A 37 3.22 -13.64 -8.03
CA SER A 37 3.87 -14.51 -9.03
C SER A 37 4.27 -15.85 -8.41
N ASN A 38 4.54 -16.86 -9.24
CA ASN A 38 5.05 -18.17 -8.79
C ASN A 38 6.50 -18.12 -8.26
N ASP A 39 7.10 -16.92 -8.19
CA ASP A 39 8.42 -16.76 -7.60
C ASP A 39 8.31 -16.82 -6.08
N PRO A 40 9.34 -17.35 -5.37
CA PRO A 40 9.35 -17.29 -3.93
C PRO A 40 9.23 -15.82 -3.49
N PRO A 41 8.26 -15.47 -2.63
CA PRO A 41 8.07 -14.10 -2.21
C PRO A 41 9.37 -13.61 -1.56
N PRO A 42 9.83 -12.38 -1.87
CA PRO A 42 10.97 -11.82 -1.17
C PRO A 42 10.69 -11.86 0.34
N LYS A 43 11.72 -12.10 1.16
CA LYS A 43 11.59 -12.02 2.62
C LYS A 43 11.09 -10.62 2.96
N GLU A 44 9.80 -10.52 3.31
CA GLU A 44 9.21 -9.28 3.76
C GLU A 44 9.76 -8.96 5.16
N GLU A 45 10.74 -8.05 5.23
CA GLU A 45 11.21 -7.49 6.50
C GLU A 45 10.12 -6.64 7.18
N VAL A 46 9.19 -6.11 6.36
CA VAL A 46 8.06 -5.29 6.78
C VAL A 46 6.79 -5.88 6.19
N ASN A 47 5.82 -6.21 7.05
CA ASN A 47 4.51 -6.67 6.60
C ASN A 47 3.76 -5.52 5.91
N SER A 48 3.50 -5.65 4.61
CA SER A 48 2.79 -4.61 3.84
C SER A 48 1.26 -4.68 3.98
N ASP A 49 0.67 -5.74 4.51
CA ASP A 49 -0.80 -5.91 4.66
C ASP A 49 -1.42 -4.83 5.55
N VAL A 50 -0.67 -4.35 6.55
CA VAL A 50 -1.12 -3.28 7.45
C VAL A 50 -1.36 -1.95 6.72
N LEU A 51 -0.78 -1.78 5.53
CA LEU A 51 -0.85 -0.55 4.73
C LEU A 51 -2.01 -0.56 3.71
N PHE A 52 -2.56 -1.72 3.36
CA PHE A 52 -3.59 -1.84 2.32
C PHE A 52 -4.89 -2.43 2.88
N ARG A 53 -6.01 -1.84 2.48
CA ARG A 53 -7.32 -2.46 2.62
C ARG A 53 -7.52 -3.43 1.46
N GLU A 54 -7.68 -4.71 1.78
CA GLU A 54 -8.03 -5.75 0.82
C GLU A 54 -9.52 -5.67 0.45
N GLY A 55 -9.82 -5.92 -0.81
CA GLY A 55 -11.17 -6.03 -1.34
C GLY A 55 -11.20 -6.98 -2.52
N VAL A 56 -12.37 -7.17 -3.12
CA VAL A 56 -12.56 -8.06 -4.27
C VAL A 56 -13.41 -7.34 -5.32
N THR A 57 -13.05 -7.46 -6.60
CA THR A 57 -13.85 -6.94 -7.71
C THR A 57 -15.10 -7.79 -7.95
N LEU A 58 -16.02 -7.31 -8.78
CA LEU A 58 -17.20 -8.10 -9.19
C LEU A 58 -16.83 -9.40 -9.92
N GLN A 59 -15.63 -9.46 -10.49
CA GLN A 59 -15.08 -10.60 -11.20
C GLN A 59 -14.36 -11.59 -10.28
N GLY A 60 -14.27 -11.30 -8.97
CA GLY A 60 -13.58 -12.16 -8.00
C GLY A 60 -12.10 -11.87 -7.84
N GLU A 61 -11.56 -10.84 -8.50
CA GLU A 61 -10.14 -10.50 -8.45
C GLU A 61 -9.80 -9.71 -7.17
N PRO A 62 -8.69 -10.03 -6.48
CA PRO A 62 -8.27 -9.30 -5.29
C PRO A 62 -7.85 -7.86 -5.65
N THR A 63 -8.20 -6.92 -4.78
CA THR A 63 -7.82 -5.51 -4.89
C THR A 63 -7.15 -5.05 -3.61
N TYR A 64 -6.14 -4.19 -3.74
CA TYR A 64 -5.40 -3.63 -2.62
C TYR A 64 -5.47 -2.11 -2.68
N THR A 65 -6.28 -1.52 -1.80
CA THR A 65 -6.43 -0.06 -1.71
C THR A 65 -5.51 0.50 -0.63
N PRO A 66 -4.57 1.41 -0.93
CA PRO A 66 -3.75 2.05 0.09
C PRO A 66 -4.58 2.72 1.19
N ARG A 67 -4.21 2.54 2.47
CA ARG A 67 -4.72 3.34 3.58
C ARG A 67 -4.00 4.70 3.63
N LEU A 68 -4.25 5.53 2.61
CA LEU A 68 -3.58 6.81 2.40
C LEU A 68 -4.58 7.96 2.37
N VAL A 69 -4.26 9.03 3.10
CA VAL A 69 -4.83 10.36 2.85
C VAL A 69 -3.71 11.27 2.37
N LEU A 70 -3.86 11.79 1.15
CA LEU A 70 -2.94 12.75 0.55
C LEU A 70 -3.64 14.11 0.45
N MET A 71 -2.98 15.15 0.91
CA MET A 71 -3.47 16.52 0.84
C MET A 71 -2.34 17.47 0.48
N ASP A 72 -2.65 18.45 -0.36
CA ASP A 72 -1.72 19.52 -0.71
C ASP A 72 -2.45 20.85 -0.86
N LEU A 73 -1.70 21.95 -0.77
CA LEU A 73 -2.22 23.29 -1.04
C LEU A 73 -2.23 23.55 -2.54
N LYS A 74 -3.20 24.36 -2.97
CA LYS A 74 -3.31 24.76 -4.38
C LYS A 74 -2.08 25.58 -4.79
N GLY A 75 -1.43 25.19 -5.89
CA GLY A 75 -0.25 25.87 -6.43
C GLY A 75 1.10 25.33 -5.92
N SER A 76 1.06 24.23 -5.18
CA SER A 76 2.16 23.31 -4.93
C SER A 76 2.52 22.50 -6.18
#